data_AF-A0A1I6G261-F1
#
_entry.id   AF-A0A1I6G261-F1
#
_cell.length_a   1.000
_cell.length_b   1.000
_cell.length_c   1.000
_cell.angle_alpha   90.00
_cell.angle_beta   90.00
_cell.angle_gamma   90.00
#
_symmetry.space_group_name_H-M   'P 1'
#
loop_
_entity.id
_entity.type
_entity.pdbx_description
1 polymer ?
#
loop_
_entity_poly.entity_id
_entity_poly.type
_entity_poly.pdbx_seq_one_letter_code
_entity_poly.pdbx_strand_id
1 'polypeptide(L)'
;MSKRAEEEMRKSTREKIIDDAQIQCHQARSDVIETRLQIDAVPRQVRKGFQQSILAYYHALRPLRTEGIINSWWKSVTLSEDWIRAVMFETEDGDELAVSPENAQSKMASDSFQYVGVELHQGLDTLESLDDATEETTTVVGGMRGRREETTTRPLVLETEVLVDISRVLDEAATKLGFAPDIDLQDAEAEVV
;
A
#
# COMPACT_ATOMS: atom_id res chain seq x y z
N MET A 1 21.93 -32.20 13.32
CA MET A 1 21.35 -31.30 12.30
C MET A 1 20.41 -30.36 13.01
N SER A 2 20.40 -29.06 12.64
CA SER A 2 19.58 -28.06 13.33
C SER A 2 18.10 -28.31 13.01
N LYS A 3 17.21 -28.22 14.02
CA LYS A 3 15.74 -28.37 13.84
C LYS A 3 15.18 -27.50 12.71
N ARG A 4 15.81 -26.33 12.50
CA ARG A 4 15.50 -25.36 11.45
C ARG A 4 15.65 -25.92 10.03
N ALA A 5 16.68 -26.74 9.79
CA ALA A 5 16.92 -27.37 8.48
C ALA A 5 15.93 -28.51 8.18
N GLU A 6 15.38 -29.14 9.22
CA GLU A 6 14.33 -30.17 9.07
C GLU A 6 12.95 -29.56 8.81
N GLU A 7 12.67 -28.37 9.35
CA GLU A 7 11.44 -27.59 9.07
C GLU A 7 11.43 -27.02 7.64
N GLU A 8 12.53 -26.43 7.17
CA GLU A 8 12.66 -25.94 5.79
C GLU A 8 12.50 -27.05 4.73
N MET A 9 12.85 -28.30 5.07
CA MET A 9 12.64 -29.46 4.20
C MET A 9 11.18 -29.94 4.17
N ARG A 10 10.34 -29.58 5.15
CA ARG A 10 8.93 -30.00 5.24
C ARG A 10 7.93 -29.00 4.67
N LYS A 11 8.32 -27.74 4.48
CA LYS A 11 7.44 -26.70 3.93
C LYS A 11 7.03 -27.00 2.49
N SER A 12 5.75 -26.83 2.18
CA SER A 12 5.24 -26.96 0.81
C SER A 12 5.86 -25.88 -0.09
N THR A 13 5.96 -26.12 -1.41
CA THR A 13 6.48 -25.11 -2.36
C THR A 13 5.72 -23.78 -2.25
N ARG A 14 4.43 -23.84 -1.92
CA ARG A 14 3.57 -22.67 -1.71
C ARG A 14 3.93 -21.92 -0.42
N GLU A 15 4.14 -22.63 0.68
CA GLU A 15 4.63 -22.02 1.94
C GLU A 15 5.96 -21.29 1.73
N LYS A 16 6.91 -21.91 1.00
CA LYS A 16 8.19 -21.27 0.70
C LYS A 16 8.05 -19.96 -0.07
N ILE A 17 7.16 -19.93 -1.07
CA ILE A 17 6.91 -18.71 -1.85
C ILE A 17 6.35 -17.59 -0.96
N ILE A 18 5.44 -17.93 -0.05
CA ILE A 18 4.82 -16.97 0.87
C ILE A 18 5.87 -16.46 1.87
N ASP A 19 6.66 -17.36 2.46
CA ASP A 19 7.72 -17.03 3.40
C ASP A 19 8.79 -16.13 2.75
N ASP A 20 9.26 -16.50 1.55
CA ASP A 20 10.25 -15.71 0.81
C ASP A 20 9.70 -14.30 0.50
N ALA A 21 8.44 -14.19 0.08
CA ALA A 21 7.81 -12.92 -0.22
C ALA A 21 7.61 -12.06 1.05
N GLN A 22 7.25 -12.68 2.17
CA GLN A 22 7.15 -12.02 3.48
C GLN A 22 8.51 -11.48 3.93
N ILE A 23 9.57 -12.28 3.81
CA ILE A 23 10.94 -11.87 4.16
C ILE A 23 11.40 -10.69 3.30
N GLN A 24 11.17 -10.74 1.98
CA GLN A 24 11.52 -9.65 1.08
C GLN A 24 10.73 -8.38 1.39
N CYS A 25 9.43 -8.51 1.70
CA CYS A 25 8.59 -7.39 2.10
C CYS A 25 9.10 -6.76 3.40
N HIS A 26 9.45 -7.57 4.40
CA HIS A 26 10.02 -7.12 5.66
C HIS A 26 11.35 -6.39 5.46
N GLN A 27 12.27 -6.95 4.68
CA GLN A 27 13.57 -6.32 4.39
C GLN A 27 13.38 -4.95 3.71
N ALA A 28 12.55 -4.88 2.68
CA ALA A 28 12.26 -3.62 2.00
C ALA A 28 11.58 -2.58 2.93
N ARG A 29 10.72 -3.04 3.85
CA ARG A 29 10.15 -2.18 4.90
C ARG A 29 11.24 -1.62 5.81
N SER A 30 12.17 -2.46 6.26
CA SER A 30 13.32 -2.04 7.07
C SER A 30 14.18 -1.01 6.34
N ASP A 31 14.49 -1.23 5.05
CA ASP A 31 15.28 -0.30 4.23
C ASP A 31 14.60 1.08 4.14
N VAL A 32 13.28 1.11 3.97
CA VAL A 32 12.49 2.35 3.91
C VAL A 32 12.50 3.08 5.26
N ILE A 33 12.34 2.36 6.36
CA ILE A 33 12.38 2.93 7.72
C ILE A 33 13.77 3.50 8.01
N GLU A 34 14.84 2.74 7.73
CA GLU A 34 16.21 3.22 7.91
C GLU A 34 16.48 4.47 7.06
N THR A 35 16.04 4.47 5.81
CA THR A 35 16.20 5.63 4.93
C THR A 35 15.48 6.85 5.46
N ARG A 36 14.26 6.68 6.03
CA ARG A 36 13.48 7.77 6.64
C ARG A 36 14.18 8.35 7.87
N LEU A 37 14.92 7.52 8.63
CA LEU A 37 15.72 7.98 9.77
C LEU A 37 16.95 8.77 9.34
N GLN A 38 17.49 8.49 8.16
CA GLN A 38 18.67 9.17 7.62
C GLN A 38 18.33 10.44 6.82
N ILE A 39 17.18 10.46 6.15
CA ILE A 39 16.75 11.51 5.22
C ILE A 39 15.26 11.76 5.41
N ASP A 40 14.85 13.02 5.56
CA ASP A 40 13.45 13.42 5.78
C ASP A 40 12.48 12.92 4.70
N ALA A 41 12.97 12.68 3.47
CA ALA A 41 12.17 12.18 2.35
C ALA A 41 12.78 10.92 1.74
N VAL A 42 12.04 9.81 1.81
CA VAL A 42 12.47 8.53 1.23
C VAL A 42 12.51 8.64 -0.30
N PRO A 43 13.65 8.33 -0.96
CA PRO A 43 13.75 8.40 -2.41
C PRO A 43 12.73 7.51 -3.09
N ARG A 44 12.14 8.03 -4.18
CA ARG A 44 11.13 7.33 -4.98
C ARG A 44 11.58 5.91 -5.41
N GLN A 45 12.86 5.72 -5.69
CA GLN A 45 13.39 4.41 -6.09
C GLN A 45 13.31 3.38 -4.95
N VAL A 46 13.53 3.81 -3.70
CA VAL A 46 13.42 2.96 -2.51
C VAL A 46 11.94 2.63 -2.26
N ARG A 47 11.05 3.63 -2.33
CA ARG A 47 9.59 3.43 -2.26
C ARG A 47 9.09 2.46 -3.33
N LYS A 48 9.59 2.60 -4.56
CA LYS A 48 9.26 1.69 -5.67
C LYS A 48 9.67 0.25 -5.36
N GLY A 49 10.87 0.05 -4.81
CA GLY A 49 11.33 -1.28 -4.40
C GLY A 49 10.43 -1.90 -3.33
N PHE A 50 10.01 -1.11 -2.35
CA PHE A 50 9.08 -1.56 -1.32
C PHE A 50 7.68 -1.86 -1.86
N GLN A 51 7.13 -1.02 -2.74
CA GLN A 51 5.85 -1.31 -3.39
C GLN A 51 5.90 -2.61 -4.20
N GLN A 52 7.02 -2.90 -4.88
CA GLN A 52 7.20 -4.15 -5.62
C GLN A 52 7.20 -5.38 -4.71
N SER A 53 7.85 -5.32 -3.54
CA SER A 53 7.83 -6.43 -2.58
C SER A 53 6.45 -6.62 -1.94
N ILE A 54 5.72 -5.53 -1.66
CA ILE A 54 4.31 -5.59 -1.23
C ILE A 54 3.45 -6.30 -2.28
N LEU A 55 3.57 -5.93 -3.55
CA LEU A 55 2.79 -6.54 -4.64
C LEU A 55 3.15 -8.02 -4.83
N ALA A 56 4.44 -8.37 -4.73
CA ALA A 56 4.87 -9.77 -4.75
C ALA A 56 4.26 -10.58 -3.59
N TYR A 57 4.22 -9.99 -2.40
CA TYR A 57 3.63 -10.62 -1.22
C TYR A 57 2.10 -10.77 -1.34
N TYR A 58 1.42 -9.74 -1.83
CA TYR A 58 0.01 -9.80 -2.18
C TYR A 58 -0.28 -10.95 -3.16
N HIS A 59 0.47 -11.05 -4.26
CA HIS A 59 0.28 -12.10 -5.27
C HIS A 59 0.56 -13.52 -4.72
N ALA A 60 1.45 -13.65 -3.72
CA ALA A 60 1.68 -14.92 -3.04
C ALA A 60 0.50 -15.34 -2.15
N LEU A 61 -0.14 -14.39 -1.45
CA LEU A 61 -1.29 -14.65 -0.57
C LEU A 61 -2.63 -14.77 -1.31
N ARG A 62 -2.79 -14.05 -2.42
CA ARG A 62 -4.04 -13.95 -3.20
C ARG A 62 -4.71 -15.27 -3.57
N PRO A 63 -4.01 -16.37 -3.89
CA PRO A 63 -4.64 -17.66 -4.16
C PRO A 63 -5.43 -18.21 -2.97
N LEU A 64 -5.05 -17.82 -1.74
CA LEU A 64 -5.65 -18.27 -0.48
C LEU A 64 -6.80 -17.37 -0.02
N ARG A 65 -7.15 -16.33 -0.78
CA ARG A 65 -8.14 -15.33 -0.39
C ARG A 65 -9.54 -15.88 -0.12
N THR A 66 -9.86 -17.09 -0.59
CA THR A 66 -11.17 -17.73 -0.38
C THR A 66 -11.18 -18.70 0.80
N GLU A 67 -10.06 -18.89 1.48
CA GLU A 67 -9.90 -19.88 2.54
C GLU A 67 -10.42 -19.35 3.89
N GLY A 68 -11.18 -20.17 4.62
CA GLY A 68 -11.52 -19.96 6.03
C GLY A 68 -11.99 -18.54 6.40
N ILE A 69 -11.40 -18.01 7.47
CA ILE A 69 -11.74 -16.72 8.06
C ILE A 69 -11.36 -15.55 7.14
N ILE A 70 -10.37 -15.73 6.26
CA ILE A 70 -9.86 -14.63 5.45
C ILE A 70 -10.84 -14.20 4.35
N ASN A 71 -11.74 -15.06 3.88
CA ASN A 71 -12.62 -14.76 2.74
C ASN A 71 -13.48 -13.50 2.93
N SER A 72 -14.14 -13.37 4.08
CA SER A 72 -14.95 -12.18 4.38
C SER A 72 -14.09 -10.95 4.64
N TRP A 73 -12.98 -11.13 5.37
CA TRP A 73 -12.07 -10.06 5.74
C TRP A 73 -11.30 -9.48 4.55
N TRP A 74 -10.88 -10.33 3.60
CA TRP A 74 -10.09 -9.94 2.43
C TRP A 74 -10.76 -8.85 1.60
N LYS A 75 -12.10 -8.87 1.54
CA LYS A 75 -12.90 -7.90 0.78
C LYS A 75 -13.26 -6.65 1.57
N SER A 76 -13.25 -6.72 2.91
CA SER A 76 -13.70 -5.63 3.78
C SER A 76 -12.57 -4.89 4.48
N VAL A 77 -11.34 -5.42 4.47
CA VAL A 77 -10.21 -4.81 5.15
C VAL A 77 -9.87 -3.47 4.53
N THR A 78 -9.66 -2.45 5.37
CA THR A 78 -9.18 -1.15 4.91
C THR A 78 -7.67 -1.19 4.78
N LEU A 79 -7.13 -0.76 3.64
CA LEU A 79 -5.70 -0.94 3.32
C LEU A 79 -4.80 0.11 3.98
N SER A 80 -5.22 1.37 3.99
CA SER A 80 -4.61 2.46 4.77
C SER A 80 -5.61 3.61 4.83
N GLU A 81 -5.71 4.28 5.97
CA GLU A 81 -6.54 5.47 6.13
C GLU A 81 -5.99 6.67 5.36
N ASP A 82 -4.67 6.70 5.17
CA ASP A 82 -3.99 7.70 4.37
C ASP A 82 -4.09 7.41 2.86
N TRP A 83 -4.59 6.22 2.47
CA TRP A 83 -4.85 5.86 1.09
C TRP A 83 -6.31 6.06 0.70
N ILE A 84 -6.64 7.34 0.45
CA ILE A 84 -7.98 7.79 0.11
C ILE A 84 -8.24 7.66 -1.40
N ARG A 85 -9.33 6.99 -1.78
CA ARG A 85 -9.79 6.86 -3.17
C ARG A 85 -10.62 8.07 -3.59
N ALA A 86 -11.51 8.53 -2.72
CA ALA A 86 -12.37 9.68 -2.96
C ALA A 86 -12.78 10.37 -1.66
N VAL A 87 -13.02 11.67 -1.74
CA VAL A 87 -13.70 12.46 -0.72
C VAL A 87 -15.18 12.51 -1.09
N MET A 88 -16.03 12.15 -0.14
CA MET A 88 -17.47 12.02 -0.32
C MET A 88 -18.18 13.29 0.13
N PHE A 89 -19.03 13.80 -0.75
CA PHE A 89 -19.89 14.95 -0.50
C PHE A 89 -21.35 14.56 -0.72
N GLU A 90 -22.27 15.18 0.01
CA GLU A 90 -23.71 15.12 -0.24
C GLU A 90 -24.10 16.41 -0.98
N THR A 91 -24.86 16.28 -2.06
CA THR A 91 -25.42 17.42 -2.80
C THR A 91 -26.67 17.94 -2.10
N GLU A 92 -27.13 19.15 -2.47
CA GLU A 92 -28.41 19.71 -1.96
C GLU A 92 -29.63 18.78 -2.22
N ASP A 93 -29.54 17.90 -3.23
CA ASP A 93 -30.58 16.93 -3.57
C ASP A 93 -30.50 15.62 -2.75
N GLY A 94 -29.50 15.48 -1.86
CA GLY A 94 -29.27 14.30 -1.03
C GLY A 94 -28.51 13.16 -1.73
N ASP A 95 -27.91 13.43 -2.89
CA ASP A 95 -27.11 12.44 -3.61
C ASP A 95 -25.64 12.47 -3.13
N GLU A 96 -25.03 11.29 -3.01
CA GLU A 96 -23.61 11.16 -2.70
C GLU A 96 -22.74 11.36 -3.96
N LEU A 97 -21.77 12.26 -3.86
CA LEU A 97 -20.79 12.59 -4.87
C LEU A 97 -19.38 12.26 -4.39
N ALA A 98 -18.75 11.29 -5.04
CA ALA A 98 -17.34 10.96 -4.86
C ALA A 98 -16.45 11.86 -5.74
N VAL A 99 -15.49 12.57 -5.15
CA VAL A 99 -14.49 13.36 -5.90
C VAL A 99 -13.07 13.00 -5.48
N SER A 100 -12.10 13.17 -6.36
CA SER A 100 -10.69 12.97 -5.99
C SER A 100 -10.24 13.97 -4.91
N PRO A 101 -9.24 13.63 -4.07
CA PRO A 101 -8.71 14.54 -3.04
C PRO A 101 -8.30 15.91 -3.60
N GLU A 102 -7.72 15.94 -4.80
CA GLU A 102 -7.32 17.18 -5.49
C GLU A 102 -8.52 18.09 -5.82
N ASN A 103 -9.66 17.50 -6.18
CA ASN A 103 -10.87 18.22 -6.51
C ASN A 103 -11.71 18.56 -5.26
N ALA A 104 -11.48 17.87 -4.14
CA ALA A 104 -12.24 18.04 -2.90
C ALA A 104 -12.16 19.47 -2.35
N GLN A 105 -11.00 20.14 -2.45
CA GLN A 105 -10.82 21.48 -1.92
C GLN A 105 -11.74 22.52 -2.60
N SER A 106 -11.98 22.35 -3.91
CA SER A 106 -12.93 23.19 -4.65
C SER A 106 -14.38 22.97 -4.24
N LYS A 107 -14.72 21.75 -3.79
CA LYS A 107 -16.06 21.38 -3.34
C LYS A 107 -16.32 21.81 -1.90
N MET A 108 -15.31 21.72 -1.02
CA MET A 108 -15.40 22.22 0.36
C MET A 108 -15.61 23.73 0.46
N ALA A 109 -15.19 24.50 -0.55
CA ALA A 109 -15.37 25.95 -0.58
C ALA A 109 -16.75 26.39 -1.11
N SER A 110 -17.61 25.45 -1.52
CA SER A 110 -18.92 25.71 -2.12
C SER A 110 -20.04 25.37 -1.14
N ASP A 111 -21.01 26.26 -0.99
CA ASP A 111 -22.16 26.06 -0.09
C ASP A 111 -23.10 24.91 -0.52
N SER A 112 -23.08 24.52 -1.80
CA SER A 112 -23.94 23.46 -2.35
C SER A 112 -23.47 22.01 -2.11
N PHE A 113 -22.38 21.80 -1.37
CA PHE A 113 -21.85 20.47 -1.07
C PHE A 113 -21.56 20.33 0.42
N GLN A 114 -22.14 19.32 1.07
CA GLN A 114 -21.83 18.99 2.46
C GLN A 114 -20.80 17.86 2.49
N TYR A 115 -19.72 18.03 3.26
CA TYR A 115 -18.76 16.95 3.46
C TYR A 115 -19.38 15.83 4.30
N VAL A 116 -19.32 14.59 3.79
CA VAL A 116 -19.89 13.40 4.43
C VAL A 116 -18.80 12.48 4.98
N GLY A 117 -17.66 12.37 4.28
CA GLY A 117 -16.59 11.48 4.69
C GLY A 117 -15.55 11.25 3.61
N VAL A 118 -14.73 10.21 3.80
CA VAL A 118 -13.74 9.73 2.83
C VAL A 118 -14.00 8.27 2.50
N GLU A 119 -13.92 7.92 1.23
CA GLU A 119 -13.90 6.53 0.76
C GLU A 119 -12.45 6.05 0.73
N LEU A 120 -12.13 5.14 1.64
CA LEU A 120 -10.82 4.52 1.73
C LEU A 120 -10.71 3.33 0.77
N HIS A 121 -9.49 3.00 0.35
CA HIS A 121 -9.26 1.74 -0.35
C HIS A 121 -9.58 0.55 0.56
N GLN A 122 -10.64 -0.18 0.21
CA GLN A 122 -11.09 -1.39 0.90
C GLN A 122 -10.90 -2.62 0.04
N GLY A 123 -10.56 -3.71 0.71
CA GLY A 123 -10.31 -5.00 0.12
C GLY A 123 -8.95 -5.09 -0.55
N LEU A 124 -8.24 -6.19 -0.29
CA LEU A 124 -6.92 -6.46 -0.84
C LEU A 124 -6.92 -6.58 -2.37
N ASP A 125 -8.06 -6.94 -2.98
CA ASP A 125 -8.21 -7.00 -4.43
C ASP A 125 -7.94 -5.64 -5.10
N THR A 126 -8.08 -4.51 -4.38
CA THR A 126 -7.75 -3.19 -4.93
C THR A 126 -6.26 -3.00 -5.20
N LEU A 127 -5.37 -3.80 -4.60
CA LEU A 127 -3.94 -3.77 -4.89
C LEU A 127 -3.62 -4.20 -6.33
N GLU A 128 -4.50 -4.94 -7.01
CA GLU A 128 -4.32 -5.27 -8.44
C GLU A 128 -4.29 -4.03 -9.32
N SER A 129 -5.04 -2.99 -8.94
CA SER A 129 -5.05 -1.74 -9.69
C SER A 129 -3.70 -1.00 -9.65
N LEU A 130 -2.86 -1.27 -8.64
CA LEU A 130 -1.55 -0.64 -8.50
C LEU A 130 -0.51 -1.18 -9.49
N ASP A 131 -0.68 -2.39 -10.02
CA ASP A 131 0.27 -2.99 -10.98
C ASP A 131 0.36 -2.13 -12.27
N ASP A 132 -0.78 -1.60 -12.72
CA ASP A 132 -0.91 -0.82 -13.96
C ASP A 132 -1.17 0.67 -13.71
N ALA A 133 -1.25 1.11 -12.44
CA ALA A 133 -1.51 2.50 -12.10
C ALA A 133 -0.38 3.41 -12.59
N THR A 134 -0.75 4.54 -13.21
CA THR A 134 0.20 5.56 -13.65
C THR A 134 -0.17 6.93 -13.08
N GLU A 135 0.85 7.76 -12.87
CA GLU A 135 0.76 9.17 -12.48
C GLU A 135 1.26 10.05 -13.63
N GLU A 136 0.60 11.17 -13.88
CA GLU A 136 1.05 12.18 -14.84
C GLU A 136 1.72 13.33 -14.08
N THR A 137 2.97 13.62 -14.40
CA THR A 137 3.69 14.78 -13.87
C THR A 137 3.89 15.80 -14.96
N THR A 138 3.31 16.99 -14.79
CA THR A 138 3.54 18.13 -15.70
C THR A 138 4.69 18.98 -15.16
N THR A 139 5.78 19.08 -15.92
CA THR A 139 6.93 19.93 -15.58
C THR A 139 7.00 21.12 -16.52
N VAL A 140 7.23 22.32 -15.96
CA VAL A 140 7.44 23.53 -16.76
C VAL A 140 8.94 23.62 -17.09
N VAL A 141 9.30 23.32 -18.33
CA VAL A 141 10.68 23.44 -18.80
C VAL A 141 10.88 24.84 -19.39
N GLY A 142 11.73 25.64 -18.74
CA GLY A 142 12.11 26.98 -19.19
C GLY A 142 13.44 26.97 -19.94
N GLY A 143 13.50 27.63 -21.11
CA GLY A 143 14.74 27.86 -21.86
C GLY A 143 14.76 29.24 -22.54
N MET A 144 15.84 29.53 -23.28
CA MET A 144 16.00 30.81 -24.01
C MET A 144 14.88 31.10 -25.04
N ARG A 145 14.06 30.11 -25.39
CA ARG A 145 12.93 30.22 -26.33
C ARG A 145 11.54 30.27 -25.69
N GLY A 146 11.46 30.39 -24.36
CA GLY A 146 10.19 30.46 -23.62
C GLY A 146 9.98 29.31 -22.64
N ARG A 147 8.80 29.29 -22.00
CA ARG A 147 8.35 28.21 -21.10
C ARG A 147 7.46 27.25 -21.89
N ARG A 148 7.71 25.94 -21.76
CA ARG A 148 6.84 24.88 -22.27
C ARG A 148 6.45 23.94 -21.13
N GLU A 149 5.24 23.43 -21.17
CA GLU A 149 4.77 22.37 -20.28
C GLU A 149 5.08 21.02 -20.93
N GLU A 150 5.73 20.13 -20.18
CA GLU A 150 5.99 18.75 -20.57
C GLU A 150 5.26 17.83 -19.60
N THR A 151 4.25 17.10 -20.10
CA THR A 151 3.58 16.05 -19.33
C THR A 151 4.33 14.74 -19.50
N THR A 152 4.73 14.13 -18.38
CA THR A 152 5.38 12.82 -18.35
C THR A 152 4.53 11.84 -17.56
N THR A 153 4.12 10.73 -18.18
CA THR A 153 3.43 9.63 -17.51
C THR A 153 4.44 8.62 -16.94
N ARG A 154 4.27 8.21 -15.68
CA ARG A 154 5.15 7.26 -14.97
C ARG A 154 4.32 6.29 -14.13
N PRO A 155 4.81 5.10 -13.75
CA PRO A 155 4.08 4.19 -12.86
C PRO A 155 3.83 4.84 -11.50
N LEU A 156 2.62 4.77 -10.94
CA LEU A 156 2.29 5.32 -9.62
C LEU A 156 3.18 4.67 -8.54
N VAL A 157 3.73 5.49 -7.64
CA VAL A 157 4.40 4.98 -6.43
C VAL A 157 3.82 5.66 -5.21
N LEU A 158 3.23 4.86 -4.34
CA LEU A 158 2.56 5.34 -3.12
C LEU A 158 3.57 5.92 -2.14
N GLU A 159 3.07 6.78 -1.25
CA GLU A 159 3.86 7.34 -0.16
C GLU A 159 4.23 6.27 0.87
N THR A 160 5.34 6.51 1.56
CA THR A 160 5.93 5.54 2.50
C THR A 160 4.94 5.06 3.56
N GLU A 161 4.14 5.97 4.12
CA GLU A 161 3.19 5.67 5.21
C GLU A 161 2.12 4.70 4.74
N VAL A 162 1.53 4.98 3.57
CA VAL A 162 0.58 4.08 2.90
C VAL A 162 1.19 2.70 2.64
N LEU A 163 2.43 2.64 2.13
CA LEU A 163 3.10 1.36 1.87
C LEU A 163 3.34 0.56 3.16
N VAL A 164 3.71 1.22 4.26
CA VAL A 164 3.89 0.56 5.56
C VAL A 164 2.57 -0.03 6.06
N ASP A 165 1.48 0.72 5.97
CA ASP A 165 0.15 0.25 6.38
C ASP A 165 -0.31 -0.96 5.55
N ILE A 166 -0.20 -0.87 4.22
CA ILE A 166 -0.53 -2.00 3.33
C ILE A 166 0.30 -3.24 3.70
N SER A 167 1.60 -3.06 3.98
CA SER A 167 2.47 -4.18 4.38
C SER A 167 2.00 -4.86 5.68
N ARG A 168 1.52 -4.07 6.66
CA ARG A 168 0.98 -4.59 7.92
C ARG A 168 -0.33 -5.34 7.70
N VAL A 169 -1.18 -4.85 6.80
CA VAL A 169 -2.41 -5.56 6.42
C VAL A 169 -2.07 -6.91 5.77
N LEU A 170 -1.03 -6.99 4.95
CA LEU A 170 -0.57 -8.29 4.40
C LEU A 170 0.03 -9.22 5.48
N ASP A 171 0.74 -8.69 6.47
CA ASP A 171 1.20 -9.48 7.63
C ASP A 171 0.01 -10.05 8.43
N GLU A 172 -1.07 -9.26 8.61
CA GLU A 172 -2.31 -9.72 9.24
C GLU A 172 -2.99 -10.82 8.40
N ALA A 173 -3.03 -10.65 7.08
CA ALA A 173 -3.56 -11.64 6.15
C ALA A 173 -2.82 -12.98 6.29
N ALA A 174 -1.50 -12.96 6.29
CA ALA A 174 -0.66 -14.14 6.48
C ALA A 174 -0.89 -14.81 7.85
N THR A 175 -0.99 -14.00 8.90
CA THR A 175 -1.27 -14.48 10.26
C THR A 175 -2.63 -15.19 10.33
N LYS A 176 -3.68 -14.62 9.72
CA LYS A 176 -5.02 -15.24 9.66
C LYS A 176 -5.04 -16.55 8.86
N LEU A 177 -4.14 -16.70 7.91
CA LEU A 177 -3.95 -17.92 7.13
C LEU A 177 -3.04 -18.95 7.84
N GLY A 178 -2.47 -18.61 8.99
CA GLY A 178 -1.60 -19.49 9.77
C GLY A 178 -0.13 -19.47 9.34
N PHE A 179 0.28 -18.53 8.49
CA PHE A 179 1.69 -18.26 8.21
C PHE A 179 2.21 -17.33 9.29
N ALA A 180 2.91 -17.90 10.27
CA ALA A 180 3.62 -17.10 11.26
C ALA A 180 4.91 -16.58 10.61
N PRO A 181 5.27 -15.30 10.83
CA PRO A 181 6.54 -14.78 10.37
C PRO A 181 7.68 -15.61 10.95
N ASP A 182 8.54 -16.15 10.09
CA ASP A 182 9.78 -16.86 10.46
C ASP A 182 10.86 -15.90 10.99
N ILE A 183 10.57 -14.60 10.96
CA ILE A 183 11.39 -13.52 11.49
C ILE A 183 10.88 -13.30 12.93
N ASP A 184 11.76 -13.46 13.91
CA ASP A 184 11.50 -12.92 15.25
C ASP A 184 11.18 -11.42 15.06
N LEU A 185 9.89 -11.05 15.09
CA LEU A 185 9.41 -9.67 15.10
C LEU A 185 9.76 -8.93 16.40
N GLN A 186 10.80 -9.40 17.11
CA GLN A 186 11.37 -8.75 18.27
C GLN A 186 12.30 -7.64 17.76
N ASP A 187 12.07 -6.42 18.21
CA ASP A 187 12.95 -5.24 18.09
C ASP A 187 12.62 -4.15 17.06
N ALA A 188 11.33 -3.83 16.84
CA ALA A 188 10.98 -2.48 16.34
C ALA A 188 9.74 -1.82 16.95
N GLU A 189 8.91 -2.52 17.75
CA GLU A 189 7.68 -1.93 18.33
C GLU A 189 7.80 -1.53 19.81
N ALA A 190 9.00 -1.58 20.40
CA ALA A 190 9.21 -1.30 21.81
C ALA A 190 9.92 0.04 22.08
N GLU A 191 9.69 1.11 21.31
CA GLU A 191 10.08 2.47 21.77
C GLU A 191 9.36 3.60 21.00
N VAL A 192 8.05 3.74 21.21
CA VAL A 192 7.42 5.07 21.12
C VAL A 192 6.43 5.20 22.29
N VAL A 193 6.96 5.66 23.42
CA VAL A 193 6.18 6.16 24.58
C VAL A 193 6.40 7.67 24.66
#